data_AF-A0A4Q7U2T6-F1
#
_entry.id   AF-A0A4Q7U2T6-F1
#
_cell.length_a   1.000
_cell.length_b   1.000
_cell.length_c   1.000
_cell.angle_alpha   90.00
_cell.angle_beta   90.00
_cell.angle_gamma   90.00
#
_symmetry.space_group_name_H-M   'P 1'
#
loop_
_entity.id
_entity.type
_entity.pdbx_description
1 polymer ?
#
loop_
_entity_poly.entity_id
_entity_poly.type
_entity_poly.pdbx_seq_one_letter_code
_entity_poly.pdbx_strand_id
1 'polypeptide(L)'
;MKTAEETERGVLRELREDGRMSYTDVARRLGVPRQTVAEIVAAALAQNRMRITATVHPGLMGITRYSYILIATSAPSGPILRQLAEIPETCFVSAIAGSYDVDTEVRVGSDAQHQEVLNRIRSIPGVNELNCNSYERIVVNIDSPLPEVGGAPLRIDDADRRMLLALERDGRATFRELGVAAGVSAASARNRLQRLRHMRAVKIVGLPVRDQQEGPPPLGLGIRVRGDLEAALAPIRAIEPEFLAVSTGNYDLIGTVSADTHAALLAKLDALHGIEQVSSVDSWSHLRISKELYGFSESAGGVDAAPGPRVAAPRPH
;
A
#
# COMPACT_ATOMS: atom_id res chain seq x y z
N MET A 1 5.11 -30.67 12.58
CA MET A 1 5.66 -29.59 13.43
C MET A 1 6.05 -28.47 12.48
N LYS A 2 5.54 -27.25 12.67
CA LYS A 2 5.91 -26.13 11.79
C LYS A 2 7.41 -25.86 11.94
N THR A 3 8.09 -25.53 10.85
CA THR A 3 9.49 -25.10 10.91
C THR A 3 9.59 -23.74 11.61
N ALA A 4 10.79 -23.36 12.06
CA ALA A 4 11.02 -22.04 12.66
C ALA A 4 10.66 -20.91 11.67
N GLU A 5 11.02 -21.10 10.39
CA GLU A 5 10.75 -20.16 9.31
C GLU A 5 9.26 -20.05 8.96
N GLU A 6 8.52 -21.18 8.94
CA GLU A 6 7.05 -21.16 8.81
C GLU A 6 6.37 -20.45 9.99
N THR A 7 6.94 -20.59 11.19
CA THR A 7 6.42 -19.93 12.39
C THR A 7 6.66 -18.42 12.32
N GLU A 8 7.87 -17.99 11.96
CA GLU A 8 8.21 -16.59 11.77
C GLU A 8 7.30 -15.91 10.75
N ARG A 9 7.17 -16.50 9.55
CA ARG A 9 6.28 -15.96 8.51
C ARG A 9 4.82 -15.89 8.96
N GLY A 10 4.34 -16.91 9.67
CA GLY A 10 3.01 -16.89 10.26
C GLY A 10 2.82 -15.70 11.21
N VAL A 11 3.78 -15.43 12.09
CA VAL A 11 3.74 -14.29 13.03
C VAL A 11 3.71 -12.95 12.30
N LEU A 12 4.59 -12.78 11.30
CA LEU A 12 4.67 -11.54 10.52
C LEU A 12 3.39 -11.32 9.70
N ARG A 13 2.79 -12.37 9.15
CA ARG A 13 1.52 -12.29 8.41
C ARG A 13 0.36 -11.83 9.30
N GLU A 14 0.22 -12.40 10.49
CA GLU A 14 -0.84 -11.98 11.44
C GLU A 14 -0.69 -10.50 11.84
N LEU A 15 0.55 -10.03 12.01
CA LEU A 15 0.80 -8.62 12.30
C LEU A 15 0.64 -7.71 11.09
N ARG A 16 0.92 -8.19 9.87
CA ARG A 16 0.59 -7.45 8.64
C ARG A 16 -0.91 -7.22 8.51
N GLU A 17 -1.73 -8.17 8.94
CA GLU A 17 -3.18 -7.99 9.01
C GLU A 17 -3.64 -7.02 10.11
N ASP A 18 -3.14 -7.17 11.34
CA ASP A 18 -3.37 -6.25 12.46
C ASP A 18 -2.10 -6.07 13.30
N GLY A 19 -1.42 -4.93 13.11
CA GLY A 19 -0.17 -4.60 13.80
C GLY A 19 -0.34 -4.45 15.32
N ARG A 20 -1.57 -4.31 15.81
CA ARG A 20 -1.90 -4.25 17.24
C ARG A 20 -2.42 -5.56 17.81
N MET A 21 -2.46 -6.64 17.03
CA MET A 21 -2.82 -7.94 17.56
C MET A 21 -1.93 -8.29 18.77
N SER A 22 -2.56 -8.79 19.83
CA SER A 22 -1.83 -9.17 21.03
C SER A 22 -0.97 -10.40 20.72
N TYR A 23 0.24 -10.48 21.29
CA TYR A 23 1.09 -11.66 21.08
C TYR A 23 0.44 -12.95 21.59
N THR A 24 -0.48 -12.85 22.54
CA THR A 24 -1.28 -13.98 23.02
C THR A 24 -2.28 -14.48 21.98
N ASP A 25 -2.91 -13.58 21.23
CA ASP A 25 -3.83 -13.95 20.15
C ASP A 25 -3.08 -14.56 18.96
N VAL A 26 -1.96 -13.96 18.56
CA VAL A 26 -1.07 -14.51 17.51
C VAL A 26 -0.60 -15.92 17.90
N ALA A 27 -0.10 -16.08 19.12
CA ALA A 27 0.34 -17.37 19.66
C ALA A 27 -0.76 -18.44 19.60
N ARG A 28 -1.98 -18.08 20.01
CA ARG A 28 -3.16 -18.96 19.97
C ARG A 28 -3.51 -19.38 18.56
N ARG A 29 -3.54 -18.45 17.60
CA ARG A 29 -3.86 -18.73 16.19
C ARG A 29 -2.84 -19.64 15.52
N LEU A 30 -1.56 -19.43 15.81
CA LEU A 30 -0.48 -20.18 15.17
C LEU A 30 -0.14 -21.50 15.87
N GLY A 31 -0.61 -21.68 17.11
CA GLY A 31 -0.33 -22.87 17.93
C GLY A 31 1.09 -22.88 18.50
N VAL A 32 1.63 -21.71 18.87
CA VAL A 32 3.02 -21.54 19.33
C VAL A 32 3.08 -20.77 20.66
N PRO A 33 4.16 -20.87 21.46
CA PRO A 33 4.29 -20.11 22.69
C PRO A 33 4.31 -18.59 22.48
N ARG A 34 3.71 -17.82 23.40
CA ARG A 34 3.74 -16.34 23.39
C ARG A 34 5.17 -15.79 23.36
N GLN A 35 6.10 -16.45 24.05
CA GLN A 35 7.51 -16.04 24.07
C GLN A 35 8.14 -16.10 22.68
N THR A 36 7.87 -17.18 21.92
CA THR A 36 8.34 -17.33 20.53
C THR A 36 7.84 -16.20 19.64
N VAL A 37 6.56 -15.81 19.76
CA VAL A 37 6.01 -14.63 19.06
C VAL A 37 6.77 -13.37 19.44
N ALA A 38 7.01 -13.14 20.73
CA ALA A 38 7.70 -11.93 21.20
C ALA A 38 9.14 -11.85 20.67
N GLU A 39 9.88 -12.96 20.66
CA GLU A 39 11.24 -13.05 20.14
C GLU A 39 11.30 -12.78 18.63
N ILE A 40 10.40 -13.39 17.85
CA ILE A 40 10.29 -13.16 16.40
C ILE A 40 10.03 -11.68 16.10
N VAL A 41 9.04 -11.08 16.78
CA VAL A 41 8.67 -9.69 16.54
C VAL A 41 9.80 -8.74 16.96
N ALA A 42 10.44 -9.00 18.10
CA ALA A 42 11.58 -8.21 18.55
C ALA A 42 12.74 -8.27 17.54
N ALA A 43 13.06 -9.46 17.01
CA ALA A 43 14.08 -9.64 15.99
C ALA A 43 13.73 -8.89 14.68
N ALA A 44 12.49 -9.04 14.19
CA ALA A 44 12.05 -8.38 12.96
C ALA A 44 12.07 -6.85 13.06
N LEU A 45 11.70 -6.29 14.21
CA LEU A 45 11.79 -4.85 14.47
C LEU A 45 13.25 -4.39 14.58
N ALA A 46 14.08 -5.11 15.34
CA ALA A 46 15.49 -4.75 15.56
C ALA A 46 16.33 -4.81 14.27
N GLN A 47 16.01 -5.75 13.39
CA GLN A 47 16.66 -5.93 12.09
C GLN A 47 16.03 -5.06 11.00
N ASN A 48 15.02 -4.23 11.32
CA ASN A 48 14.28 -3.41 10.36
C ASN A 48 13.68 -4.23 9.20
N ARG A 49 13.27 -5.47 9.46
CA ARG A 49 12.54 -6.33 8.50
C ARG A 49 11.03 -6.06 8.53
N MET A 50 10.54 -5.42 9.57
CA MET A 50 9.15 -5.00 9.72
C MET A 50 9.07 -3.69 10.50
N ARG A 51 8.08 -2.86 10.18
CA ARG A 51 7.69 -1.69 10.97
C ARG A 51 6.21 -1.80 11.31
N ILE A 52 5.85 -1.54 12.58
CA ILE A 52 4.43 -1.44 12.95
C ILE A 52 4.04 0.03 12.84
N THR A 53 3.15 0.34 11.90
CA THR A 53 2.81 1.71 11.52
C THR A 53 1.32 1.84 11.20
N ALA A 54 0.80 3.06 11.22
CA ALA A 54 -0.53 3.35 10.70
C ALA A 54 -0.48 3.71 9.22
N THR A 55 -1.30 3.02 8.45
CA THR A 55 -1.65 3.38 7.08
C THR A 55 -3.03 4.02 7.07
N VAL A 56 -3.22 4.96 6.16
CA VAL A 56 -4.41 5.81 6.12
C VAL A 56 -5.17 5.62 4.84
N HIS A 57 -6.49 5.81 4.92
CA HIS A 57 -7.31 5.87 3.73
C HIS A 57 -6.87 7.06 2.87
N PRO A 58 -6.47 6.86 1.61
CA PRO A 58 -5.88 7.96 0.83
C PRO A 58 -6.85 9.12 0.55
N GLY A 59 -8.16 8.86 0.54
CA GLY A 59 -9.18 9.90 0.44
C GLY A 59 -9.14 10.93 1.59
N LEU A 60 -8.50 10.62 2.72
CA LEU A 60 -8.23 11.60 3.79
C LEU A 60 -7.24 12.70 3.37
N MET A 61 -6.53 12.48 2.26
CA MET A 61 -5.37 13.26 1.82
C MET A 61 -5.66 14.02 0.53
N GLY A 62 -6.91 14.01 0.05
CA GLY A 62 -7.28 14.62 -1.23
C GLY A 62 -6.74 13.85 -2.45
N ILE A 63 -6.21 12.64 -2.24
CA ILE A 63 -5.76 11.76 -3.32
C ILE A 63 -7.00 11.17 -3.97
N THR A 64 -7.26 11.59 -5.20
CA THR A 64 -8.42 11.19 -5.99
C THR A 64 -8.03 10.24 -7.12
N ARG A 65 -6.76 10.21 -7.53
CA ARG A 65 -6.28 9.38 -8.62
C ARG A 65 -4.98 8.66 -8.27
N TYR A 66 -4.89 7.44 -8.80
CA TYR A 66 -3.71 6.61 -8.76
C TYR A 66 -3.42 6.16 -10.17
N SER A 67 -2.14 6.08 -10.51
CA SER A 67 -1.74 5.47 -11.77
C SER A 67 -0.54 4.57 -11.57
N TYR A 68 -0.62 3.40 -12.18
CA TYR A 68 0.45 2.43 -12.28
C TYR A 68 1.12 2.60 -13.63
N ILE A 69 2.41 2.87 -13.61
CA ILE A 69 3.18 3.23 -14.80
C ILE A 69 4.30 2.20 -14.95
N LEU A 70 4.26 1.46 -16.03
CA LEU A 70 5.36 0.61 -16.50
C LEU A 70 6.24 1.41 -17.45
N ILE A 71 7.56 1.32 -17.27
CA ILE A 71 8.55 2.18 -17.92
C ILE A 71 9.58 1.32 -18.63
N ALA A 72 9.71 1.52 -19.94
CA ALA A 72 10.79 0.95 -20.72
C ALA A 72 11.94 1.95 -20.80
N THR A 73 13.17 1.45 -20.66
CA THR A 73 14.37 2.26 -20.52
C THR A 73 15.44 1.90 -21.56
N SER A 74 16.22 2.87 -21.99
CA SER A 74 17.42 2.69 -22.85
C SER A 74 18.74 2.80 -22.07
N ALA A 75 18.66 2.98 -20.75
CA ALA A 75 19.81 3.25 -19.89
C ALA A 75 19.71 2.42 -18.60
N PRO A 76 20.82 2.28 -17.84
CA PRO A 76 20.78 1.60 -16.55
C PRO A 76 19.68 2.17 -15.63
N SER A 77 18.90 1.29 -14.99
CA SER A 77 17.74 1.71 -14.17
C SER A 77 18.12 2.51 -12.92
N GLY A 78 19.34 2.38 -12.41
CA GLY A 78 19.79 3.02 -11.16
C GLY A 78 19.54 4.54 -11.08
N PRO A 79 20.06 5.37 -12.02
CA PRO A 79 19.76 6.80 -12.08
C PRO A 79 18.28 7.15 -12.29
N ILE A 80 17.54 6.33 -13.04
CA ILE A 80 16.12 6.53 -13.31
C ILE A 80 15.31 6.32 -12.03
N LEU A 81 15.58 5.24 -11.30
CA LEU A 81 14.96 4.93 -10.01
C LEU A 81 15.17 6.05 -8.98
N ARG A 82 16.37 6.63 -8.91
CA ARG A 82 16.65 7.76 -8.00
C ARG A 82 15.80 8.99 -8.36
N GLN A 83 15.76 9.36 -9.64
CA GLN A 83 14.96 10.50 -10.08
C GLN A 83 13.46 10.28 -9.87
N LEU A 84 12.96 9.06 -10.15
CA LEU A 84 11.58 8.69 -9.84
C LEU A 84 11.30 8.78 -8.34
N ALA A 85 12.22 8.33 -7.49
CA ALA A 85 12.04 8.38 -6.05
C ALA A 85 11.97 9.82 -5.49
N GLU A 86 12.61 10.78 -6.16
CA GLU A 86 12.59 12.20 -5.82
C GLU A 86 11.29 12.92 -6.22
N ILE A 87 10.49 12.34 -7.13
CA ILE A 87 9.18 12.90 -7.49
C ILE A 87 8.22 12.77 -6.29
N PRO A 88 7.68 13.87 -5.75
CA PRO A 88 6.80 13.82 -4.58
C PRO A 88 5.56 12.94 -4.77
N GLU A 89 5.02 12.93 -5.98
CA GLU A 89 3.81 12.20 -6.34
C GLU A 89 4.03 10.69 -6.53
N THR A 90 5.27 10.21 -6.67
CA THR A 90 5.53 8.76 -6.72
C THR A 90 5.41 8.17 -5.32
N CYS A 91 4.60 7.14 -5.14
CA CYS A 91 4.48 6.43 -3.87
C CYS A 91 5.12 5.04 -3.90
N PHE A 92 5.37 4.50 -5.09
CA PHE A 92 6.05 3.23 -5.27
C PHE A 92 7.01 3.36 -6.46
N VAL A 93 8.23 2.83 -6.34
CA VAL A 93 9.22 2.79 -7.43
C VAL A 93 10.01 1.50 -7.30
N SER A 94 10.01 0.66 -8.33
CA SER A 94 10.76 -0.59 -8.31
C SER A 94 11.44 -0.88 -9.66
N ALA A 95 12.64 -1.46 -9.60
CA ALA A 95 13.20 -2.17 -10.76
C ALA A 95 12.48 -3.51 -10.88
N ILE A 96 12.14 -3.89 -12.11
CA ILE A 96 11.39 -5.10 -12.39
C ILE A 96 12.08 -5.95 -13.47
N ALA A 97 11.79 -7.25 -13.47
CA ALA A 97 12.07 -8.14 -14.59
C ALA A 97 10.74 -8.50 -15.27
N GLY A 98 10.60 -8.14 -16.54
CA GLY A 98 9.42 -8.39 -17.36
C GLY A 98 9.57 -7.72 -18.73
N SER A 99 8.47 -7.34 -19.35
CA SER A 99 8.47 -6.58 -20.62
C SER A 99 8.91 -5.12 -20.47
N TYR A 100 9.03 -4.63 -19.24
CA TYR A 100 9.45 -3.29 -18.86
C TYR A 100 10.54 -3.40 -17.78
N ASP A 101 11.29 -2.32 -17.55
CA ASP A 101 12.48 -2.33 -16.68
C ASP A 101 12.21 -1.74 -15.30
N VAL A 102 11.26 -0.81 -15.22
CA VAL A 102 10.89 -0.09 -14.01
C VAL A 102 9.38 0.05 -13.96
N ASP A 103 8.80 -0.04 -12.77
CA ASP A 103 7.42 0.37 -12.50
C ASP A 103 7.37 1.44 -11.41
N THR A 104 6.33 2.26 -11.48
CA THR A 104 6.05 3.26 -10.44
C THR A 104 4.56 3.47 -10.27
N GLU A 105 4.14 3.67 -9.03
CA GLU A 105 2.81 4.20 -8.72
C GLU A 105 2.89 5.68 -8.42
N VAL A 106 1.96 6.45 -8.97
CA VAL A 106 1.78 7.88 -8.68
C VAL A 106 0.43 8.15 -8.05
N ARG A 107 0.38 9.10 -7.12
CA ARG A 107 -0.84 9.60 -6.46
C ARG A 107 -0.98 11.08 -6.74
N VAL A 108 -2.10 11.47 -7.35
CA VAL A 108 -2.34 12.85 -7.81
C VAL A 108 -3.78 13.26 -7.56
N GLY A 109 -4.02 14.57 -7.45
CA GLY A 109 -5.35 15.13 -7.17
C GLY A 109 -6.15 15.54 -8.41
N SER A 110 -5.49 15.98 -9.49
CA SER A 110 -6.15 16.48 -10.71
C SER A 110 -5.56 15.88 -11.99
N ASP A 111 -6.31 15.92 -13.09
CA ASP A 111 -5.84 15.46 -14.41
C ASP A 111 -4.66 16.31 -14.92
N ALA A 112 -4.68 17.62 -14.65
CA ALA A 112 -3.58 18.50 -15.01
C ALA A 112 -2.29 18.13 -14.27
N GLN A 113 -2.39 17.88 -12.96
CA GLN A 113 -1.25 17.42 -12.16
C GLN A 113 -0.76 16.04 -12.63
N HIS A 114 -1.68 15.13 -12.98
CA HIS A 114 -1.31 13.84 -13.53
C HIS A 114 -0.47 13.98 -14.80
N GLN A 115 -0.93 14.81 -15.75
CA GLN A 115 -0.22 15.06 -16.99
C GLN A 115 1.17 15.69 -16.75
N GLU A 116 1.28 16.61 -15.78
CA GLU A 116 2.57 17.20 -15.39
C GLU A 116 3.54 16.15 -14.85
N VAL A 117 3.08 15.25 -13.97
CA VAL A 117 3.90 14.15 -13.45
C VAL A 117 4.34 13.21 -14.58
N LEU A 118 3.44 12.84 -15.50
CA LEU A 118 3.80 12.02 -16.66
C LEU A 118 4.86 12.72 -17.54
N ASN A 119 4.74 14.03 -17.77
CA ASN A 119 5.73 14.80 -18.52
C ASN A 119 7.09 14.84 -17.81
N ARG A 120 7.11 14.99 -16.48
CA ARG A 120 8.33 14.91 -15.66
C ARG A 120 9.00 13.55 -15.80
N ILE A 121 8.24 12.46 -15.71
CA ILE A 121 8.74 11.09 -15.88
C ILE A 121 9.33 10.89 -17.29
N ARG A 122 8.62 11.33 -18.34
CA ARG A 122 9.12 11.25 -19.74
C ARG A 122 10.41 12.03 -19.97
N SER A 123 10.65 13.07 -19.17
CA SER A 123 11.83 13.92 -19.29
C SER A 123 13.07 13.32 -18.61
N ILE A 124 12.92 12.22 -17.85
CA ILE A 124 14.04 11.53 -17.21
C ILE A 124 14.92 10.90 -18.30
N PRO A 125 16.23 11.21 -18.36
CA PRO A 125 17.13 10.63 -19.36
C PRO A 125 17.14 9.10 -19.30
N GLY A 126 16.93 8.46 -20.45
CA GLY A 126 16.88 7.01 -20.58
C GLY A 126 15.47 6.40 -20.49
N VAL A 127 14.42 7.19 -20.22
CA VAL A 127 13.02 6.76 -20.35
C VAL A 127 12.61 6.79 -21.82
N ASN A 128 12.12 5.66 -22.35
CA ASN A 128 11.72 5.53 -23.75
C ASN A 128 10.19 5.47 -23.92
N GLU A 129 9.54 4.69 -23.06
CA GLU A 129 8.11 4.39 -23.17
C GLU A 129 7.48 4.39 -21.78
N LEU A 130 6.25 4.91 -21.71
CA LEU A 130 5.38 4.78 -20.54
C LEU A 130 4.11 4.04 -20.93
N ASN A 131 3.79 2.98 -20.21
CA ASN A 131 2.49 2.31 -20.23
C ASN A 131 1.78 2.64 -18.92
N CYS A 132 0.72 3.43 -19.01
CA CYS A 132 0.01 4.02 -17.88
C CYS A 132 -1.36 3.38 -17.71
N ASN A 133 -1.65 2.93 -16.49
CA ASN A 133 -2.94 2.35 -16.11
C ASN A 133 -3.48 3.15 -14.92
N SER A 134 -4.61 3.83 -15.10
CA SER A 134 -5.25 4.62 -14.04
C SER A 134 -6.17 3.74 -13.23
N TYR A 135 -6.05 3.73 -11.90
CA TYR A 135 -6.98 2.97 -11.06
C TYR A 135 -8.33 3.66 -11.01
N GLU A 136 -9.39 2.90 -11.30
CA GLU A 136 -10.77 3.32 -11.10
C GLU A 136 -11.24 2.93 -9.69
N ARG A 137 -10.87 1.72 -9.25
CA ARG A 137 -11.32 1.14 -7.98
C ARG A 137 -10.33 0.13 -7.44
N ILE A 138 -9.88 0.33 -6.20
CA ILE A 138 -9.08 -0.68 -5.50
C ILE A 138 -10.02 -1.73 -4.91
N VAL A 139 -9.76 -2.99 -5.27
CA VAL A 139 -10.57 -4.17 -4.94
C VAL A 139 -9.97 -4.92 -3.75
N VAL A 140 -8.65 -5.02 -3.67
CA VAL A 140 -7.90 -5.65 -2.57
C VAL A 140 -6.69 -4.76 -2.24
N ASN A 141 -6.44 -4.55 -0.94
CA ASN A 141 -5.24 -3.92 -0.43
C ASN A 141 -4.99 -4.42 1.00
N ILE A 142 -3.97 -5.24 1.18
CA ILE A 142 -3.65 -5.81 2.50
C ILE A 142 -3.02 -4.79 3.44
N ASP A 143 -2.33 -3.78 2.91
CA ASP A 143 -1.50 -2.86 3.71
C ASP A 143 -2.24 -1.57 4.08
N SER A 144 -3.24 -1.16 3.30
CA SER A 144 -4.02 0.08 3.51
C SER A 144 -5.53 -0.19 3.53
N PRO A 145 -6.32 0.57 4.30
CA PRO A 145 -7.77 0.48 4.18
C PRO A 145 -8.25 0.87 2.77
N LEU A 146 -9.32 0.21 2.33
CA LEU A 146 -9.94 0.42 1.01
C LEU A 146 -10.97 1.56 1.04
N PRO A 147 -11.15 2.28 -0.09
CA PRO A 147 -12.27 3.19 -0.26
C PRO A 147 -13.61 2.47 -0.25
N GLU A 148 -14.52 2.97 0.59
CA GLU A 148 -15.94 2.67 0.40
C GLU A 148 -16.44 3.43 -0.82
N VAL A 149 -16.99 2.68 -1.78
CA VAL A 149 -17.62 3.26 -2.98
C VAL A 149 -18.82 4.11 -2.53
N GLY A 150 -18.79 5.41 -2.81
CA GLY A 150 -19.91 6.33 -2.53
C GLY A 150 -20.05 6.79 -1.06
N GLY A 151 -19.04 6.55 -0.21
CA GLY A 151 -19.05 7.04 1.17
C GLY A 151 -18.93 8.58 1.27
N ALA A 152 -19.54 9.17 2.30
CA ALA A 152 -19.37 10.59 2.60
C ALA A 152 -17.87 10.92 2.84
N PRO A 153 -17.39 12.12 2.48
CA PRO A 153 -15.98 12.46 2.63
C PRO A 153 -15.52 12.25 4.08
N LEU A 154 -14.51 11.41 4.27
CA LEU A 154 -13.90 11.17 5.58
C LEU A 154 -13.26 12.47 6.06
N ARG A 155 -13.85 13.10 7.07
CA ARG A 155 -13.31 14.33 7.67
C ARG A 155 -12.53 13.99 8.94
N ILE A 156 -11.29 14.46 8.98
CA ILE A 156 -10.42 14.41 10.17
C ILE A 156 -10.02 15.83 10.57
N ASP A 157 -9.94 16.07 11.88
CA ASP A 157 -9.46 17.34 12.44
C ASP A 157 -7.95 17.30 12.74
N ASP A 158 -7.39 18.41 13.21
CA ASP A 158 -5.95 18.51 13.50
C ASP A 158 -5.49 17.61 14.66
N ALA A 159 -6.39 17.25 15.57
CA ALA A 159 -6.08 16.29 16.63
C ALA A 159 -5.94 14.89 16.02
N ASP A 160 -6.88 14.48 15.15
CA ASP A 160 -6.78 13.23 14.41
C ASP A 160 -5.49 13.19 13.58
N ARG A 161 -5.16 14.25 12.81
CA ARG A 161 -3.92 14.32 12.01
C ARG A 161 -2.67 14.10 12.86
N ARG A 162 -2.57 14.76 14.02
CA ARG A 162 -1.42 14.60 14.94
C ARG A 162 -1.35 13.19 15.54
N MET A 163 -2.49 12.56 15.81
CA MET A 163 -2.51 11.15 16.21
C MET A 163 -2.01 10.23 15.10
N LEU A 164 -2.41 10.47 13.85
CA LEU A 164 -1.97 9.67 12.70
C LEU A 164 -0.46 9.77 12.48
N LEU A 165 0.10 10.98 12.56
CA LEU A 165 1.55 11.18 12.48
C LEU A 165 2.32 10.47 13.60
N ALA A 166 1.76 10.42 14.81
CA ALA A 166 2.35 9.66 15.91
C ALA A 166 2.27 8.14 15.65
N LEU A 167 1.14 7.65 15.13
CA LEU A 167 0.94 6.24 14.80
C LEU A 167 1.75 5.77 13.58
N GLU A 168 2.03 6.66 12.65
CA GLU A 168 2.88 6.36 11.50
C GLU A 168 4.33 6.11 11.95
N ARG A 169 4.79 6.84 12.97
CA ARG A 169 6.10 6.64 13.60
C ARG A 169 6.13 5.40 14.47
N ASP A 170 5.09 5.20 15.28
CA ASP A 170 4.92 4.03 16.13
C ASP A 170 3.46 3.59 16.16
N GLY A 171 3.14 2.55 15.39
CA GLY A 171 1.80 1.99 15.33
C GLY A 171 1.34 1.38 16.66
N ARG A 172 2.23 1.14 17.63
CA ARG A 172 1.90 0.65 18.97
C ARG A 172 1.88 1.75 20.04
N ALA A 173 2.03 3.02 19.66
CA ALA A 173 1.93 4.16 20.56
C ALA A 173 0.67 4.07 21.44
N THR A 174 0.88 4.26 22.74
CA THR A 174 -0.17 4.16 23.76
C THR A 174 -1.17 5.30 23.63
N PHE A 175 -2.41 5.11 24.11
CA PHE A 175 -3.41 6.18 24.09
C PHE A 175 -2.97 7.45 24.85
N ARG A 176 -2.08 7.32 25.83
CA ARG A 176 -1.47 8.45 26.54
C ARG A 176 -0.54 9.24 25.61
N GLU A 177 0.35 8.56 24.89
CA GLU A 177 1.26 9.21 23.93
C GLU A 177 0.49 9.88 22.80
N LEU A 178 -0.55 9.21 22.27
CA LEU A 178 -1.42 9.80 21.26
C LEU A 178 -2.16 11.04 21.78
N GLY A 179 -2.65 10.99 23.04
CA GLY A 179 -3.28 12.13 23.68
C GLY A 179 -2.33 13.33 23.82
N VAL A 180 -1.09 13.08 24.25
CA VAL A 180 -0.05 14.12 24.33
C VAL A 180 0.23 14.71 22.94
N ALA A 181 0.46 13.88 21.93
CA ALA A 181 0.75 14.33 20.56
C ALA A 181 -0.37 15.21 19.99
N ALA A 182 -1.63 14.85 20.27
CA ALA A 182 -2.80 15.54 19.75
C ALA A 182 -3.38 16.63 20.65
N GLY A 183 -2.83 16.84 21.85
CA GLY A 183 -3.36 17.80 22.82
C GLY A 183 -4.75 17.44 23.36
N VAL A 184 -5.05 16.14 23.52
CA VAL A 184 -6.32 15.62 24.04
C VAL A 184 -6.09 14.61 25.16
N SER A 185 -7.14 14.27 25.91
CA SER A 185 -7.04 13.21 26.92
C SER A 185 -6.82 11.82 26.31
N ALA A 186 -6.22 10.90 27.06
CA ALA A 186 -6.03 9.52 26.59
C ALA A 186 -7.36 8.81 26.24
N ALA A 187 -8.43 9.11 26.98
CA ALA A 187 -9.77 8.60 26.67
C ALA A 187 -10.30 9.16 25.34
N SER A 188 -10.10 10.46 25.08
CA SER A 188 -10.47 11.08 23.80
C SER A 188 -9.67 10.49 22.64
N ALA A 189 -8.35 10.32 22.80
CA ALA A 189 -7.50 9.67 21.80
C ALA A 189 -7.95 8.23 21.50
N ARG A 190 -8.33 7.45 22.52
CA ARG A 190 -8.89 6.10 22.33
C ARG A 190 -10.16 6.13 21.48
N ASN A 191 -11.12 6.97 21.84
CA ASN A 191 -12.41 7.06 21.15
C ASN A 191 -12.23 7.52 19.69
N ARG A 192 -11.35 8.51 19.46
CA ARG A 192 -11.01 9.00 18.11
C ARG A 192 -10.40 7.91 17.25
N LEU A 193 -9.43 7.15 17.78
CA LEU A 193 -8.81 6.08 17.02
C LEU A 193 -9.75 4.91 16.74
N GLN A 194 -10.62 4.56 17.69
CA GLN A 194 -11.67 3.57 17.46
C GLN A 194 -12.63 4.01 16.35
N ARG A 195 -13.06 5.29 16.37
CA ARG A 195 -13.87 5.89 15.30
C ARG A 195 -13.16 5.81 13.95
N LEU A 196 -11.88 6.20 13.87
CA LEU A 196 -11.10 6.15 12.63
C LEU A 196 -10.94 4.72 12.09
N ARG A 197 -10.71 3.73 12.95
CA ARG A 197 -10.67 2.30 12.55
C ARG A 197 -12.03 1.80 12.08
N HIS A 198 -13.11 2.17 12.78
CA HIS A 198 -14.47 1.74 12.45
C HIS A 198 -14.91 2.29 11.09
N MET A 199 -14.59 3.55 10.80
CA MET A 199 -14.84 4.19 9.50
C MET A 199 -13.84 3.75 8.41
N ARG A 200 -12.98 2.75 8.68
CA ARG A 200 -11.90 2.30 7.77
C ARG A 200 -11.02 3.44 7.27
N ALA A 201 -10.86 4.49 8.08
CA ALA A 201 -10.02 5.63 7.77
C ALA A 201 -8.53 5.32 8.04
N VAL A 202 -8.26 4.35 8.92
CA VAL A 202 -6.92 3.97 9.38
C VAL A 202 -6.85 2.47 9.58
N LYS A 203 -5.74 1.87 9.15
CA LYS A 203 -5.34 0.52 9.52
C LYS A 203 -3.97 0.59 10.20
N ILE A 204 -3.72 -0.29 11.17
CA ILE A 204 -2.40 -0.42 11.79
C ILE A 204 -1.88 -1.78 11.40
N VAL A 205 -0.72 -1.81 10.76
CA VAL A 205 -0.17 -3.01 10.11
C VAL A 205 1.31 -3.16 10.47
N GLY A 206 1.78 -4.41 10.52
CA GLY A 206 3.18 -4.77 10.47
C GLY A 206 3.62 -4.78 9.01
N LEU A 207 4.07 -3.62 8.52
CA LEU A 207 4.52 -3.48 7.13
C LEU A 207 5.91 -4.13 7.00
N PRO A 208 6.08 -5.15 6.14
CA PRO A 208 7.39 -5.73 5.88
C PRO A 208 8.28 -4.72 5.15
N VAL A 209 9.57 -4.73 5.45
CA VAL A 209 10.58 -3.98 4.69
C VAL A 209 11.11 -4.91 3.61
N ARG A 210 10.63 -4.73 2.37
CA ARG A 210 10.78 -5.70 1.27
C ARG A 210 12.23 -5.89 0.76
N ASP A 211 13.14 -4.94 1.01
CA ASP A 211 14.56 -5.00 0.59
C ASP A 211 15.38 -6.08 1.33
N GLN A 212 14.79 -6.76 2.31
CA GLN A 212 15.46 -7.78 3.13
C GLN A 212 14.67 -9.09 3.25
N GLN A 213 13.70 -9.35 2.36
CA GLN A 213 12.94 -10.60 2.43
C GLN A 213 13.65 -11.75 1.72
N GLU A 214 13.76 -12.87 2.43
CA GLU A 214 14.14 -14.17 1.86
C GLU A 214 12.90 -14.80 1.20
N GLY A 215 13.04 -15.27 -0.05
CA GLY A 215 11.94 -15.87 -0.81
C GLY A 215 11.87 -15.40 -2.26
N PRO A 216 10.89 -15.86 -3.05
CA PRO A 216 10.69 -15.33 -4.38
C PRO A 216 10.21 -13.87 -4.30
N PRO A 217 10.66 -12.99 -5.21
CA PRO A 217 10.17 -11.63 -5.25
C PRO A 217 8.65 -11.60 -5.51
N PRO A 218 7.91 -10.62 -4.96
CA PRO A 218 6.53 -10.38 -5.35
C PRO A 218 6.41 -10.17 -6.86
N LEU A 219 5.28 -10.59 -7.43
CA LEU A 219 4.97 -10.40 -8.84
C LEU A 219 3.90 -9.32 -8.98
N GLY A 220 4.19 -8.31 -9.79
CA GLY A 220 3.16 -7.45 -10.35
C GLY A 220 2.46 -8.17 -11.51
N LEU A 221 1.16 -7.90 -11.66
CA LEU A 221 0.28 -8.53 -12.63
C LEU A 221 -0.48 -7.45 -13.40
N GLY A 222 -0.48 -7.58 -14.72
CA GLY A 222 -1.42 -6.91 -15.61
C GLY A 222 -2.39 -7.94 -16.17
N ILE A 223 -3.68 -7.82 -15.85
CA ILE A 223 -4.69 -8.81 -16.21
C ILE A 223 -5.66 -8.17 -17.18
N ARG A 224 -5.89 -8.84 -18.32
CA ARG A 224 -6.95 -8.48 -19.25
C ARG A 224 -8.12 -9.43 -19.07
N VAL A 225 -9.32 -8.88 -19.11
CA VAL A 225 -10.57 -9.59 -18.85
C VAL A 225 -11.42 -9.58 -20.12
N ARG A 226 -12.09 -10.69 -20.40
CA ARG A 226 -13.10 -10.83 -21.45
C ARG A 226 -14.48 -10.94 -20.80
N GLY A 227 -15.47 -10.29 -21.39
CA GLY A 227 -16.84 -10.32 -20.88
C GLY A 227 -17.03 -9.44 -19.63
N ASP A 228 -17.76 -9.95 -18.64
CA ASP A 228 -18.10 -9.19 -17.44
C ASP A 228 -16.93 -9.15 -16.44
N LEU A 229 -16.44 -7.94 -16.18
CA LEU A 229 -15.37 -7.67 -15.22
C LEU A 229 -15.74 -8.09 -13.79
N GLU A 230 -16.99 -7.82 -13.36
CA GLU A 230 -17.40 -8.12 -11.99
C GLU A 230 -17.45 -9.63 -11.73
N ALA A 231 -17.82 -10.41 -12.75
CA ALA A 231 -17.75 -11.88 -12.69
C ALA A 231 -16.31 -12.40 -12.52
N ALA A 232 -15.30 -11.69 -13.04
CA ALA A 232 -13.89 -12.06 -12.89
C ALA A 232 -13.33 -11.76 -11.48
N LEU A 233 -13.87 -10.78 -10.75
CA LEU A 233 -13.27 -10.33 -9.50
C LEU A 233 -13.33 -11.36 -8.38
N ALA A 234 -14.42 -12.11 -8.27
CA ALA A 234 -14.56 -13.13 -7.22
C ALA A 234 -13.50 -14.25 -7.33
N PRO A 235 -13.30 -14.91 -8.49
CA PRO A 235 -12.26 -15.93 -8.62
C PRO A 235 -10.84 -15.33 -8.54
N ILE A 236 -10.61 -14.12 -9.04
CA ILE A 236 -9.29 -13.45 -8.89
C ILE A 236 -9.01 -13.11 -7.43
N ARG A 237 -10.01 -12.76 -6.62
CA ARG A 237 -9.82 -12.59 -5.16
C ARG A 237 -9.43 -13.89 -4.46
N ALA A 238 -9.89 -15.03 -4.98
CA ALA A 238 -9.62 -16.34 -4.38
C ALA A 238 -8.16 -16.79 -4.53
N ILE A 239 -7.38 -16.19 -5.43
CA ILE A 239 -5.91 -16.41 -5.49
C ILE A 239 -5.12 -15.60 -4.45
N GLU A 240 -5.84 -14.89 -3.57
CA GLU A 240 -5.29 -14.10 -2.47
C GLU A 240 -4.19 -13.11 -2.93
N PRO A 241 -4.54 -12.13 -3.78
CA PRO A 241 -3.62 -11.06 -4.14
C PRO A 241 -3.36 -10.15 -2.94
N GLU A 242 -2.14 -9.59 -2.84
CA GLU A 242 -1.84 -8.54 -1.85
C GLU A 242 -2.53 -7.23 -2.23
N PHE A 243 -2.59 -6.96 -3.53
CA PHE A 243 -3.19 -5.79 -4.13
C PHE A 243 -3.93 -6.17 -5.40
N LEU A 244 -5.09 -5.56 -5.63
CA LEU A 244 -5.85 -5.68 -6.87
C LEU A 244 -6.66 -4.40 -7.08
N ALA A 245 -6.56 -3.80 -8.26
CA ALA A 245 -7.34 -2.66 -8.66
C ALA A 245 -7.92 -2.85 -10.06
N VAL A 246 -9.14 -2.37 -10.25
CA VAL A 246 -9.72 -2.10 -11.57
C VAL A 246 -9.06 -0.87 -12.14
N SER A 247 -8.66 -0.95 -13.40
CA SER A 247 -7.96 0.13 -14.09
C SER A 247 -8.46 0.35 -15.51
N THR A 248 -8.29 1.59 -15.97
CA THR A 248 -8.34 1.94 -17.39
C THR A 248 -6.91 2.05 -17.92
N GLY A 249 -6.61 1.42 -19.06
CA GLY A 249 -5.29 1.46 -19.69
C GLY A 249 -5.07 0.24 -20.58
N ASN A 250 -3.88 -0.34 -20.51
CA ASN A 250 -3.53 -1.57 -21.23
C ASN A 250 -4.03 -2.84 -20.50
N TYR A 251 -4.40 -2.70 -19.23
CA TYR A 251 -4.92 -3.78 -18.39
C TYR A 251 -6.22 -3.36 -17.71
N ASP A 252 -7.18 -4.29 -17.65
CA ASP A 252 -8.45 -4.09 -16.94
C ASP A 252 -8.26 -4.20 -15.43
N LEU A 253 -7.27 -4.99 -15.00
CA LEU A 253 -6.84 -5.09 -13.61
C LEU A 253 -5.32 -5.00 -13.48
N ILE A 254 -4.87 -4.27 -12.48
CA ILE A 254 -3.49 -4.31 -11.97
C ILE A 254 -3.51 -5.00 -10.62
N GLY A 255 -2.57 -5.91 -10.38
CA GLY A 255 -2.47 -6.61 -9.11
C GLY A 255 -1.04 -6.90 -8.69
N THR A 256 -0.90 -7.33 -7.44
CA THR A 256 0.36 -7.86 -6.91
C THR A 256 0.06 -9.15 -6.15
N VAL A 257 0.83 -10.19 -6.43
CA VAL A 257 0.80 -11.44 -5.69
C VAL A 257 2.16 -11.74 -5.10
N SER A 258 2.15 -12.33 -3.92
CA SER A 258 3.33 -12.93 -3.31
C SER A 258 3.01 -14.36 -2.90
N ALA A 259 4.06 -15.16 -2.75
CA ALA A 259 3.97 -16.43 -2.08
C ALA A 259 5.31 -16.77 -1.44
N ASP A 260 5.25 -17.75 -0.56
CA ASP A 260 6.39 -18.25 0.19
C ASP A 260 7.41 -19.01 -0.65
N THR A 261 7.00 -19.54 -1.80
CA THR A 261 7.84 -20.35 -2.68
C THR A 261 7.51 -20.06 -4.14
N HIS A 262 8.49 -20.28 -5.03
CA HIS A 262 8.28 -20.20 -6.47
C HIS A 262 7.16 -21.12 -6.95
N ALA A 263 7.03 -22.32 -6.37
CA ALA A 263 5.96 -23.26 -6.71
C ALA A 263 4.57 -22.72 -6.33
N ALA A 264 4.46 -22.06 -5.17
CA ALA A 264 3.20 -21.44 -4.75
C ALA A 264 2.85 -20.20 -5.59
N LEU A 265 3.84 -19.41 -6.01
CA LEU A 265 3.62 -18.33 -6.98
C LEU A 265 3.13 -18.86 -8.32
N LEU A 266 3.77 -19.92 -8.84
CA LEU A 266 3.37 -20.56 -10.09
C LEU A 266 1.92 -21.08 -9.99
N ALA A 267 1.57 -21.75 -8.91
CA ALA A 267 0.21 -22.22 -8.68
C ALA A 267 -0.83 -21.07 -8.69
N LYS A 268 -0.49 -19.89 -8.16
CA LYS A 268 -1.36 -18.71 -8.24
C LYS A 268 -1.51 -18.20 -9.69
N LEU A 269 -0.43 -18.20 -10.48
CA LEU A 269 -0.49 -17.82 -11.90
C LEU A 269 -1.30 -18.83 -12.73
N ASP A 270 -1.13 -20.12 -12.49
CA ASP A 270 -1.90 -21.18 -13.16
C ASP A 270 -3.38 -21.08 -12.81
N ALA A 271 -3.71 -20.85 -11.54
CA ALA A 271 -5.08 -20.61 -11.10
C ALA A 271 -5.70 -19.39 -11.79
N LEU A 272 -4.93 -18.31 -11.96
CA LEU A 272 -5.37 -17.10 -12.66
C LEU A 272 -5.66 -17.36 -14.15
N HIS A 273 -4.79 -18.12 -14.83
CA HIS A 273 -5.01 -18.53 -16.22
C HIS A 273 -6.19 -19.49 -16.39
N GLY A 274 -6.57 -20.22 -15.34
CA GLY A 274 -7.73 -21.11 -15.34
C GLY A 274 -9.09 -20.39 -15.24
N ILE A 275 -9.11 -19.08 -15.00
CA ILE A 275 -10.35 -18.29 -14.90
C ILE A 275 -10.87 -17.99 -16.31
N GLU A 276 -12.10 -18.40 -16.60
CA GLU A 276 -12.74 -18.24 -17.92
C GLU A 276 -12.70 -16.79 -18.44
N GLN A 277 -12.95 -15.83 -17.55
CA GLN A 277 -12.98 -14.40 -17.86
C GLN A 277 -11.58 -13.82 -18.10
N VAL A 278 -10.48 -14.50 -17.74
CA VAL A 278 -9.12 -13.98 -17.97
C VAL A 278 -8.73 -14.22 -19.42
N SER A 279 -8.40 -13.16 -20.15
CA SER A 279 -7.97 -13.23 -21.55
C SER A 279 -6.46 -13.36 -21.68
N SER A 280 -5.71 -12.63 -20.86
CA SER A 280 -4.25 -12.71 -20.78
C SER A 280 -3.77 -12.18 -19.44
N VAL A 281 -2.57 -12.62 -19.04
CA VAL A 281 -1.85 -12.14 -17.86
C VAL A 281 -0.43 -11.81 -18.30
N ASP A 282 -0.04 -10.56 -18.07
CA ASP A 282 1.36 -10.15 -18.10
C ASP A 282 1.85 -10.11 -16.65
N SER A 283 3.07 -10.60 -16.38
CA SER A 283 3.64 -10.62 -15.02
C SER A 283 5.08 -10.12 -15.02
N TRP A 284 5.49 -9.50 -13.92
CA TRP A 284 6.84 -9.01 -13.73
C TRP A 284 7.28 -9.13 -12.28
N SER A 285 8.56 -9.45 -12.07
CA SER A 285 9.13 -9.66 -10.74
C SER A 285 9.73 -8.37 -10.19
N HIS A 286 9.39 -7.97 -8.96
CA HIS A 286 10.01 -6.83 -8.29
C HIS A 286 11.40 -7.18 -7.77
N LEU A 287 12.45 -6.72 -8.47
CA LEU A 287 13.84 -7.04 -8.14
C LEU A 287 14.41 -6.14 -7.05
N ARG A 288 14.04 -4.85 -7.06
CA ARG A 288 14.49 -3.87 -6.07
C ARG A 288 13.53 -2.70 -5.95
N ILE A 289 12.93 -2.56 -4.78
CA ILE A 289 12.01 -1.46 -4.46
C ILE A 289 12.83 -0.30 -3.90
N SER A 290 12.85 0.82 -4.61
CA SER A 290 13.63 2.02 -4.24
C SER A 290 12.80 3.03 -3.45
N LYS A 291 11.47 2.93 -3.52
CA LYS A 291 10.52 3.77 -2.78
C LYS A 291 9.21 3.01 -2.59
N GLU A 292 8.67 3.06 -1.38
CA GLU A 292 7.39 2.43 -1.02
C GLU A 292 6.78 3.21 0.15
N LEU A 293 5.74 4.00 -0.13
CA LEU A 293 5.14 4.96 0.79
C LEU A 293 3.66 4.63 1.04
N TYR A 294 3.37 4.16 2.25
CA TYR A 294 2.00 3.85 2.72
C TYR A 294 1.56 4.73 3.91
N GLY A 295 2.45 5.61 4.40
CA GLY A 295 2.20 6.49 5.54
C GLY A 295 1.44 7.78 5.22
N PHE A 296 0.88 8.41 6.26
CA PHE A 296 0.12 9.66 6.21
C PHE A 296 0.99 10.89 5.96
N SER A 297 2.23 10.94 6.43
CA SER A 297 3.16 12.04 6.15
C SER A 297 3.75 11.93 4.75
N GLU A 298 4.04 10.69 4.35
CA GLU A 298 4.68 10.34 3.09
C GLU A 298 3.76 10.55 1.87
N SER A 299 2.45 10.32 2.05
CA SER A 299 1.46 10.49 0.97
C SER A 299 0.88 11.92 0.88
N ALA A 300 1.14 12.79 1.86
CA ALA A 300 0.65 14.18 1.88
C ALA A 300 1.57 15.14 1.14
N GLY A 301 2.84 14.78 0.96
CA GLY A 301 3.88 15.67 0.42
C GLY A 301 3.76 16.02 -1.07
N GLY A 302 2.87 15.34 -1.82
CA GLY A 302 2.68 15.55 -3.27
C GLY A 302 1.30 16.07 -3.69
N VAL A 303 0.38 16.28 -2.75
CA VAL A 303 -0.96 16.79 -3.07
C VAL A 303 -1.06 18.21 -2.56
N ASP A 304 -1.24 19.17 -3.47
CA ASP A 304 -1.59 20.54 -3.09
C ASP A 304 -2.81 20.47 -2.17
N ALA A 305 -2.58 20.78 -0.89
CA ALA A 305 -3.64 20.78 0.10
C ALA A 305 -4.70 21.77 -0.38
N ALA A 306 -5.86 21.27 -0.80
CA ALA A 306 -6.99 22.13 -1.15
C ALA A 306 -7.18 23.15 -0.02
N PRO A 307 -7.27 24.46 -0.33
CA PRO A 307 -7.34 25.47 0.70
C PRO A 307 -8.56 25.17 1.57
N GLY A 308 -8.30 24.98 2.87
CA GLY A 308 -9.37 24.79 3.85
C GLY A 308 -10.42 25.90 3.71
N PRO A 309 -11.68 25.65 4.12
CA PRO A 309 -12.74 26.64 3.98
C PRO A 309 -12.27 27.94 4.62
N ARG A 310 -12.15 28.99 3.80
CA ARG A 310 -11.82 30.34 4.28
C ARG A 310 -12.85 30.71 5.34
N VAL A 311 -12.39 30.78 6.59
CA VAL A 311 -13.18 31.35 7.68
C VAL A 311 -13.48 32.79 7.25
N ALA A 312 -14.76 33.06 6.96
CA ALA A 312 -15.21 34.41 6.64
C ALA A 312 -14.86 35.32 7.82
N ALA A 313 -14.06 36.36 7.56
CA ALA A 313 -13.76 37.36 8.55
C ALA A 313 -15.07 37.98 9.06
N PRO A 314 -15.21 38.23 10.37
CA PRO A 314 -16.38 38.88 10.92
C PRO A 314 -16.51 40.28 10.30
N ARG A 315 -17.70 40.61 9.79
CA ARG A 315 -18.01 41.95 9.28
C ARG A 315 -17.88 42.94 10.46
N PRO A 316 -17.17 44.05 10.29
CA PRO A 316 -17.20 45.12 11.28
C PRO A 316 -18.62 45.71 11.34
N HIS A 317 -19.02 46.04 12.57
CA HIS A 317 -20.32 46.57 12.97
C HIS A 317 -20.76 47.82 12.21
#